data_AF-A0A9Q5AZW8-F1
#
_entry.id   AF-A0A9Q5AZW8-F1
#
_cell.length_a   1.000
_cell.length_b   1.000
_cell.length_c   1.000
_cell.angle_alpha   90.00
_cell.angle_beta   90.00
_cell.angle_gamma   90.00
#
_symmetry.space_group_name_H-M   'P 1'
#
loop_
_entity.id
_entity.type
_entity.pdbx_description
1 polymer ?
#
loop_
_entity_poly.entity_id
_entity_poly.type
_entity_poly.pdbx_seq_one_letter_code
_entity_poly.pdbx_strand_id
1 'polypeptide(L)'
;MTHFHTYLATAAVAITLAVAGTTAKADVTTLTFEIVNNTSGPLTLKRSGWDLSLAAPGFFDVAPYGEHSYEANYKTNFAYPRKTPATLREVIAYSNGNRECTFSTALKVTQSFGTFTPTLHSTRAASANSTGVEDVKCEAQVTEKTDEAPLNYSVRFSMG
;
A
#
# COMPACT_ATOMS: atom_id res chain seq x y z
N MET A 1 -28.92 9.09 15.71
CA MET A 1 -28.00 9.50 14.63
C MET A 1 -26.69 9.90 15.29
N THR A 2 -25.75 8.96 15.40
CA THR A 2 -24.44 9.19 16.01
C THR A 2 -23.45 9.49 14.89
N HIS A 3 -22.94 10.71 14.87
CA HIS A 3 -21.89 11.15 13.96
C HIS A 3 -20.57 10.48 14.35
N PHE A 4 -20.01 9.65 13.47
CA PHE A 4 -18.63 9.20 13.58
C PHE A 4 -17.72 10.28 13.00
N HIS A 5 -16.90 10.88 13.86
CA HIS A 5 -15.78 11.71 13.44
C HIS A 5 -14.64 10.78 13.03
N THR A 6 -14.41 10.69 11.72
CA THR A 6 -13.23 10.06 11.11
C THR A 6 -12.01 10.89 11.48
N TYR A 7 -11.20 10.41 12.42
CA TYR A 7 -9.90 10.98 12.72
C TYR A 7 -8.89 10.41 11.73
N LEU A 8 -8.58 11.19 10.69
CA LEU A 8 -7.43 10.95 9.82
C LEU A 8 -6.14 11.15 10.65
N ALA A 9 -5.66 10.09 11.29
CA ALA A 9 -4.30 10.05 11.82
C ALA A 9 -3.35 9.81 10.66
N THR A 10 -2.81 10.88 10.07
CA THR A 10 -1.78 10.82 9.04
C THR A 10 -0.43 10.58 9.71
N ALA A 11 0.08 9.36 9.64
CA ALA A 11 1.46 9.07 9.99
C ALA A 11 2.30 8.99 8.69
N ALA A 12 3.08 10.04 8.44
CA ALA A 12 4.07 10.04 7.37
C ALA A 12 5.28 9.19 7.81
N VAL A 13 5.44 7.99 7.26
CA VAL A 13 6.68 7.21 7.40
C VAL A 13 7.72 7.84 6.48
N ALA A 14 8.45 8.83 7.01
CA ALA A 14 9.52 9.51 6.30
C ALA A 14 10.80 8.66 6.33
N ILE A 15 11.08 7.93 5.25
CA ILE A 15 12.42 7.35 5.03
C ILE A 15 13.30 8.47 4.45
N THR A 16 14.08 9.14 5.31
CA THR A 16 15.12 10.09 4.88
C THR A 16 16.50 9.45 4.96
N LEU A 17 17.14 9.29 3.79
CA LEU A 17 18.59 9.41 3.67
C LEU A 17 18.86 10.63 2.80
N ALA A 18 19.38 11.68 3.43
CA ALA A 18 19.67 12.97 2.81
C ALA A 18 20.92 12.89 1.92
N VAL A 19 20.83 13.40 0.69
CA VAL A 19 21.91 14.18 0.06
C VAL A 19 21.25 15.31 -0.74
N ALA A 20 21.59 16.54 -0.39
CA ALA A 20 21.23 17.74 -1.14
C ALA A 20 22.05 17.80 -2.45
N GLY A 21 21.34 17.99 -3.56
CA GLY A 21 21.92 18.20 -4.89
C GLY A 21 20.78 18.40 -5.88
N THR A 22 20.71 19.54 -6.52
CA THR A 22 19.71 19.90 -7.52
C THR A 22 19.82 19.00 -8.76
N THR A 23 19.10 17.87 -8.81
CA THR A 23 19.00 17.03 -10.01
C THR A 23 17.78 16.10 -9.94
N ALA A 24 16.84 16.26 -10.87
CA ALA A 24 15.68 15.40 -11.16
C ALA A 24 14.70 15.12 -10.00
N LYS A 25 13.43 15.51 -10.18
CA LYS A 25 12.31 15.02 -9.38
C LYS A 25 12.37 13.49 -9.41
N ALA A 26 12.80 12.86 -8.32
CA ALA A 26 12.80 11.41 -8.23
C ALA A 26 11.35 10.94 -8.40
N ASP A 27 11.09 10.08 -9.39
CA ASP A 27 9.78 9.48 -9.65
C ASP A 27 9.42 8.55 -8.47
N VAL A 28 8.88 9.12 -7.40
CA VAL A 28 8.48 8.39 -6.21
C VAL A 28 6.99 8.08 -6.32
N THR A 29 6.64 6.80 -6.46
CA THR A 29 5.25 6.34 -6.33
C THR A 29 4.93 6.15 -4.85
N THR A 30 3.91 6.84 -4.38
CA THR A 30 3.35 6.67 -3.04
C THR A 30 2.18 5.70 -3.10
N LEU A 31 2.24 4.66 -2.25
CA LEU A 31 1.13 3.74 -1.98
C LEU A 31 0.57 4.06 -0.61
N THR A 32 -0.71 4.37 -0.54
CA THR A 32 -1.42 4.56 0.72
C THR A 32 -2.15 3.27 1.08
N PHE A 33 -1.85 2.72 2.24
CA PHE A 33 -2.51 1.55 2.79
C PHE A 33 -3.50 1.99 3.84
N GLU A 34 -4.75 1.58 3.70
CA GLU A 34 -5.81 1.73 4.69
C GLU A 34 -6.19 0.35 5.19
N ILE A 35 -5.96 0.09 6.47
CA ILE A 35 -6.23 -1.20 7.11
C ILE A 35 -7.45 -1.04 8.00
N VAL A 36 -8.50 -1.79 7.72
CA VAL A 36 -9.76 -1.78 8.46
C VAL A 36 -9.90 -3.09 9.24
N ASN A 37 -9.97 -2.97 10.57
CA ASN A 37 -10.21 -4.08 11.46
C ASN A 37 -11.69 -4.17 11.82
N ASN A 38 -12.39 -5.16 11.30
CA ASN A 38 -13.79 -5.45 11.66
C ASN A 38 -13.90 -6.56 12.71
N THR A 39 -12.78 -7.00 13.31
CA THR A 39 -12.75 -8.03 14.34
C THR A 39 -12.79 -7.43 15.75
N SER A 40 -13.14 -8.26 16.74
CA SER A 40 -13.21 -7.87 18.15
C SER A 40 -11.87 -7.78 18.88
N GLY A 41 -10.78 -8.24 18.25
CA GLY A 41 -9.42 -8.12 18.79
C GLY A 41 -8.52 -7.27 17.91
N PRO A 42 -7.32 -6.91 18.37
CA PRO A 42 -6.39 -6.11 17.57
C PRO A 42 -5.86 -6.91 16.38
N LEU A 43 -5.62 -6.24 15.25
CA LEU A 43 -4.81 -6.80 14.18
C LEU A 43 -3.35 -6.47 14.43
N THR A 44 -2.51 -7.50 14.39
CA THR A 44 -1.06 -7.34 14.47
C THR A 44 -0.43 -7.62 13.12
N LEU A 45 0.47 -6.75 12.67
CA LEU A 45 1.23 -6.99 11.44
C LEU A 45 2.22 -8.15 11.67
N LYS A 46 2.11 -9.21 10.87
CA LYS A 46 2.96 -10.41 10.96
C LYS A 46 4.05 -10.46 9.91
N ARG A 47 3.78 -9.93 8.73
CA ARG A 47 4.69 -9.95 7.59
C ARG A 47 4.50 -8.71 6.75
N SER A 48 5.61 -8.11 6.33
CA SER A 48 5.67 -7.08 5.30
C SER A 48 7.02 -7.17 4.58
N GLY A 49 7.13 -6.49 3.44
CA GLY A 49 8.42 -6.26 2.77
C GLY A 49 9.22 -5.08 3.34
N TRP A 50 8.72 -4.43 4.41
CA TRP A 50 9.30 -3.19 4.93
C TRP A 50 10.30 -3.45 6.05
N ASP A 51 11.24 -2.53 6.22
CA ASP A 51 12.07 -2.49 7.41
C ASP A 51 11.27 -1.93 8.60
N LEU A 52 10.72 -2.85 9.39
CA LEU A 52 9.90 -2.51 10.55
C LEU A 52 10.71 -1.88 11.70
N SER A 53 12.05 -1.99 11.70
CA SER A 53 12.89 -1.45 12.77
C SER A 53 12.88 0.08 12.84
N LEU A 54 12.46 0.73 11.75
CA LEU A 54 12.35 2.19 11.66
C LEU A 54 11.04 2.73 12.25
N ALA A 55 10.06 1.86 12.52
CA ALA A 55 8.77 2.24 13.07
C ALA A 55 8.74 2.02 14.59
N ALA A 56 7.92 2.82 15.29
CA ALA A 56 7.65 2.58 16.70
C ALA A 56 6.98 1.21 16.90
N PRO A 57 7.25 0.48 18.00
CA PRO A 57 6.54 -0.75 18.30
C PRO A 57 5.02 -0.54 18.30
N GLY A 58 4.28 -1.45 17.65
CA GLY A 58 2.82 -1.36 17.52
C GLY A 58 2.31 -0.30 16.54
N PHE A 59 3.19 0.43 15.84
CA PHE A 59 2.78 1.45 14.86
C PHE A 59 1.81 0.91 13.81
N PHE A 60 2.05 -0.32 13.33
CA PHE A 60 1.21 -0.93 12.31
C PHE A 60 0.00 -1.69 12.85
N ASP A 61 -0.15 -1.79 14.18
CA ASP A 61 -1.24 -2.53 14.80
C ASP A 61 -2.54 -1.74 14.69
N VAL A 62 -3.66 -2.45 14.47
CA VAL A 62 -4.97 -1.82 14.29
C VAL A 62 -5.88 -2.24 15.43
N ALA A 63 -6.39 -1.26 16.17
CA ALA A 63 -7.31 -1.50 17.29
C ALA A 63 -8.58 -2.26 16.83
N PRO A 64 -9.25 -3.00 17.73
CA PRO A 64 -10.55 -3.61 17.45
C PRO A 64 -11.54 -2.61 16.87
N TYR A 65 -12.26 -2.99 15.81
CA TYR A 65 -13.24 -2.11 15.12
C TYR A 65 -12.65 -0.77 14.65
N GLY A 66 -11.34 -0.69 14.49
CA GLY A 66 -10.60 0.50 14.14
C GLY A 66 -10.10 0.50 12.71
N GLU A 67 -9.57 1.64 12.30
CA GLU A 67 -8.89 1.84 11.03
C GLU A 67 -7.51 2.44 11.28
N HIS A 68 -6.56 2.11 10.41
CA HIS A 68 -5.24 2.71 10.43
C HIS A 68 -4.72 2.88 9.01
N SER A 69 -4.14 4.05 8.74
CA SER A 69 -3.61 4.38 7.42
C SER A 69 -2.15 4.81 7.49
N TYR A 70 -1.37 4.35 6.54
CA TYR A 70 0.04 4.74 6.41
C TYR A 70 0.46 4.74 4.94
N GLU A 71 1.49 5.52 4.64
CA GLU A 71 2.04 5.67 3.30
C GLU A 71 3.40 4.98 3.17
N ALA A 72 3.62 4.32 2.04
CA ALA A 72 4.93 3.81 1.65
C ALA A 72 5.37 4.45 0.33
N ASN A 73 6.60 4.96 0.32
CA ASN A 73 7.18 5.68 -0.81
C ASN A 73 8.20 4.80 -1.53
N TYR A 74 7.94 4.50 -2.81
CA TYR A 74 8.80 3.65 -3.62
C TYR A 74 9.52 4.49 -4.66
N LYS A 75 10.86 4.38 -4.67
CA LYS A 75 11.65 4.91 -5.79
C LYS A 75 11.36 4.07 -7.02
N THR A 76 10.51 4.59 -7.89
CA THR A 76 10.12 3.91 -9.12
C THR A 76 10.83 4.56 -10.29
N ASN A 77 11.54 3.77 -11.09
CA ASN A 77 12.07 4.27 -12.35
C ASN A 77 11.21 3.74 -13.49
N PHE A 78 10.21 4.53 -13.89
CA PHE A 78 9.40 4.26 -15.08
C PHE A 78 10.01 4.90 -16.34
N ALA A 79 11.30 5.25 -16.34
CA ALA A 79 11.95 5.91 -17.46
C ALA A 79 11.83 5.13 -18.77
N TYR A 80 11.83 5.93 -19.84
CA TYR A 80 11.80 5.48 -21.21
C TYR A 80 13.22 5.30 -21.78
N PRO A 81 13.45 4.37 -22.73
CA PRO A 81 12.56 3.30 -23.19
C PRO A 81 12.70 2.02 -22.35
N ARG A 82 11.59 1.34 -22.06
CA ARG A 82 11.61 0.04 -21.37
C ARG A 82 10.88 -1.04 -22.18
N LYS A 83 11.59 -2.15 -22.47
CA LYS A 83 11.03 -3.30 -23.20
C LYS A 83 10.13 -4.19 -22.32
N THR A 84 10.38 -4.21 -21.01
CA THR A 84 9.64 -5.05 -20.05
C THR A 84 8.77 -4.19 -19.14
N PRO A 85 7.55 -4.67 -18.79
CA PRO A 85 6.72 -4.00 -17.81
C PRO A 85 7.47 -3.75 -16.49
N ALA A 86 7.34 -2.56 -15.92
CA ALA A 86 7.76 -2.33 -14.54
C ALA A 86 6.68 -2.85 -13.61
N THR A 87 7.07 -3.45 -12.48
CA THR A 87 6.10 -3.96 -11.51
C THR A 87 6.56 -3.62 -10.11
N LEU A 88 5.67 -3.00 -9.36
CA LEU A 88 5.78 -2.81 -7.93
C LEU A 88 4.75 -3.74 -7.28
N ARG A 89 5.17 -4.57 -6.33
CA ARG A 89 4.31 -5.55 -5.67
C ARG A 89 4.58 -5.53 -4.19
N GLU A 90 3.51 -5.44 -3.41
CA GLU A 90 3.57 -5.50 -1.95
C GLU A 90 2.70 -6.63 -1.43
N VAL A 91 3.19 -7.27 -0.35
CA VAL A 91 2.49 -8.32 0.36
C VAL A 91 2.60 -8.04 1.84
N ILE A 92 1.47 -7.97 2.51
CA ILE A 92 1.41 -7.82 3.96
C ILE A 92 0.46 -8.85 4.57
N ALA A 93 0.73 -9.27 5.80
CA ALA A 93 -0.14 -10.17 6.52
C ALA A 93 -0.50 -9.59 7.90
N TYR A 94 -1.80 -9.59 8.20
CA TYR A 94 -2.34 -9.19 9.49
C TYR A 94 -3.02 -10.38 10.16
N SER A 95 -2.83 -10.52 11.47
CA SER A 95 -3.43 -11.60 12.25
C SER A 95 -4.24 -11.09 13.42
N ASN A 96 -5.28 -11.84 13.77
CA ASN A 96 -6.00 -11.73 15.04
C ASN A 96 -6.15 -13.14 15.65
N GLY A 97 -5.31 -13.46 16.64
CA GLY A 97 -5.27 -14.81 17.22
C GLY A 97 -4.88 -15.88 16.18
N ASN A 98 -5.75 -16.87 15.98
CA ASN A 98 -5.57 -17.96 15.01
C ASN A 98 -5.98 -17.60 13.57
N ARG A 99 -6.56 -16.40 13.37
CA ARG A 99 -7.01 -15.90 12.07
C ARG A 99 -5.93 -15.03 11.46
N GLU A 100 -5.73 -15.14 10.15
CA GLU A 100 -4.77 -14.32 9.41
C GLU A 100 -5.31 -14.01 8.02
N CYS A 101 -5.12 -12.77 7.57
CA CYS A 101 -5.34 -12.34 6.20
C CYS A 101 -4.00 -11.95 5.57
N THR A 102 -3.68 -12.54 4.42
CA THR A 102 -2.61 -12.08 3.55
C THR A 102 -3.20 -11.18 2.46
N PHE A 103 -2.75 -9.93 2.43
CA PHE A 103 -3.10 -8.94 1.43
C PHE A 103 -1.97 -8.78 0.44
N SER A 104 -2.31 -8.58 -0.83
CA SER A 104 -1.36 -8.27 -1.90
C SER A 104 -1.86 -7.12 -2.74
N THR A 105 -0.95 -6.28 -3.18
CA THR A 105 -1.21 -5.23 -4.17
C THR A 105 -0.11 -5.21 -5.21
N ALA A 106 -0.47 -4.88 -6.45
CA ALA A 106 0.49 -4.78 -7.54
C ALA A 106 0.15 -3.61 -8.47
N LEU A 107 1.17 -2.83 -8.80
CA LEU A 107 1.16 -1.85 -9.87
C LEU A 107 2.03 -2.39 -11.01
N LYS A 108 1.42 -2.60 -12.19
CA LYS A 108 2.11 -2.95 -13.42
C LYS A 108 2.07 -1.76 -14.37
N VAL A 109 3.22 -1.33 -14.87
CA VAL A 109 3.35 -0.21 -15.80
C VAL A 109 3.95 -0.70 -17.11
N THR A 110 3.24 -0.47 -18.21
CA THR A 110 3.70 -0.72 -19.58
C THR A 110 3.84 0.59 -20.33
N GLN A 111 4.69 0.60 -21.34
CA GLN A 111 4.91 1.74 -22.22
C GLN A 111 4.42 1.37 -23.61
N SER A 112 3.71 2.26 -24.27
CA SER A 112 3.33 2.13 -25.67
C SER A 112 3.91 3.30 -26.50
N PHE A 113 4.12 3.04 -27.80
CA PHE A 113 4.69 4.01 -28.72
C PHE A 113 3.59 4.90 -29.29
N GLY A 114 3.60 6.19 -28.93
CA GLY A 114 2.94 7.25 -29.69
C GLY A 114 3.90 7.87 -30.70
N THR A 115 3.37 8.59 -31.70
CA THR A 115 4.17 9.24 -32.76
C THR A 115 5.05 10.39 -32.29
N PHE A 116 4.85 10.93 -31.06
CA PHE A 116 5.62 12.07 -30.54
C PHE A 116 6.02 11.99 -29.06
N THR A 117 5.29 11.26 -28.21
CA THR A 117 5.63 11.04 -26.79
C THR A 117 5.26 9.61 -26.34
N PRO A 118 6.01 9.00 -25.41
CA PRO A 118 5.67 7.70 -24.85
C PRO A 118 4.43 7.79 -23.97
N THR A 119 3.48 6.88 -24.15
CA THR A 119 2.28 6.78 -23.30
C THR A 119 2.49 5.70 -22.25
N LEU A 120 2.27 6.06 -20.97
CA LEU A 120 2.28 5.10 -19.87
C LEU A 120 0.89 4.48 -19.71
N HIS A 121 0.84 3.15 -19.61
CA HIS A 121 -0.36 2.43 -19.22
C HIS A 121 -0.10 1.74 -17.88
N SER A 122 -0.96 1.99 -16.90
CA SER A 122 -0.86 1.40 -15.57
C SER A 122 -2.05 0.50 -15.27
N THR A 123 -1.78 -0.64 -14.65
CA THR A 123 -2.79 -1.55 -14.13
C THR A 123 -2.50 -1.80 -12.65
N ARG A 124 -3.54 -1.71 -11.83
CA ARG A 124 -3.46 -1.90 -10.38
C ARG A 124 -4.38 -3.05 -9.99
N ALA A 125 -3.89 -3.92 -9.13
CA ALA A 125 -4.66 -5.02 -8.60
C ALA A 125 -4.45 -5.11 -7.10
N ALA A 126 -5.51 -5.47 -6.38
CA ALA A 126 -5.49 -5.75 -4.96
C ALA A 126 -6.19 -7.10 -4.74
N SER A 127 -5.67 -7.92 -3.84
CA SER A 127 -6.23 -9.23 -3.51
C SER A 127 -6.02 -9.55 -2.03
N ALA A 128 -6.97 -10.27 -1.45
CA ALA A 128 -6.92 -10.72 -0.07
C ALA A 128 -7.20 -12.21 -0.01
N ASN A 129 -6.49 -12.94 0.85
CA ASN A 129 -6.72 -14.35 1.12
C ASN A 129 -6.69 -14.61 2.63
N SER A 130 -7.58 -15.45 3.12
CA SER A 130 -7.48 -16.00 4.48
C SER A 130 -6.36 -17.06 4.50
N THR A 131 -5.39 -16.88 5.39
CA THR A 131 -4.19 -17.74 5.50
C THR A 131 -3.97 -18.27 6.92
N GLY A 132 -4.87 -17.95 7.85
CA GLY A 132 -4.83 -18.42 9.24
C GLY A 132 -5.23 -19.89 9.39
N VAL A 133 -5.17 -20.36 10.64
CA VAL A 133 -5.71 -21.66 11.03
C VAL A 133 -7.24 -21.63 11.04
N GLU A 134 -7.80 -20.49 11.46
CA GLU A 134 -9.22 -20.21 11.40
C GLU A 134 -9.54 -19.30 10.20
N ASP A 135 -10.58 -19.67 9.46
CA ASP A 135 -11.11 -18.86 8.36
C ASP A 135 -11.62 -17.50 8.85
N VAL A 136 -11.39 -16.47 8.04
CA VAL A 136 -11.84 -15.11 8.29
C VAL A 136 -12.14 -14.42 6.95
N LYS A 137 -13.07 -13.46 6.93
CA LYS A 137 -13.33 -12.68 5.72
C LYS A 137 -12.19 -11.69 5.54
N CYS A 138 -11.55 -11.75 4.37
CA CYS A 138 -10.54 -10.79 3.97
C CYS A 138 -10.99 -10.10 2.68
N GLU A 139 -10.93 -8.78 2.61
CA GLU A 139 -11.24 -8.04 1.39
C GLU A 139 -10.12 -7.06 1.05
N ALA A 140 -9.94 -6.80 -0.24
CA ALA A 140 -8.96 -5.87 -0.76
C ALA A 140 -9.53 -5.09 -1.93
N GLN A 141 -9.31 -3.78 -1.94
CA GLN A 141 -9.80 -2.89 -2.99
C GLN A 141 -8.79 -1.78 -3.26
N VAL A 142 -8.60 -1.42 -4.54
CA VAL A 142 -7.95 -0.15 -4.92
C VAL A 142 -8.99 0.95 -4.80
N THR A 143 -8.77 1.92 -3.92
CA THR A 143 -9.75 2.97 -3.58
C THR A 143 -9.51 4.26 -4.35
N GLU A 144 -8.26 4.66 -4.54
CA GLU A 144 -7.88 5.86 -5.27
C GLU A 144 -6.70 5.57 -6.19
N LYS A 145 -6.58 6.31 -7.30
CA LYS A 145 -5.47 6.15 -8.25
C LYS A 145 -5.24 7.43 -9.08
N THR A 146 -3.98 7.66 -9.45
CA THR A 146 -3.61 8.64 -10.48
C THR A 146 -3.14 7.91 -11.73
N ASP A 147 -3.67 8.26 -12.90
CA ASP A 147 -3.24 7.60 -14.15
C ASP A 147 -2.00 8.27 -14.77
N GLU A 148 -1.54 9.39 -14.20
CA GLU A 148 -0.30 10.09 -14.53
C GLU A 148 0.83 9.80 -13.53
N ALA A 149 2.08 9.87 -13.99
CA ALA A 149 3.27 9.75 -13.16
C ALA A 149 3.22 10.78 -12.01
N PRO A 150 3.48 10.37 -10.75
CA PRO A 150 4.19 9.16 -10.34
C PRO A 150 3.31 7.92 -10.09
N LEU A 151 2.06 7.88 -10.57
CA LEU A 151 1.17 6.71 -10.55
C LEU A 151 0.72 6.25 -9.14
N ASN A 152 0.62 7.20 -8.21
CA ASN A 152 0.16 6.97 -6.83
C ASN A 152 -1.19 6.28 -6.79
N TYR A 153 -1.39 5.46 -5.76
CA TYR A 153 -2.68 4.82 -5.55
C TYR A 153 -2.86 4.37 -4.10
N SER A 154 -4.12 4.24 -3.71
CA SER A 154 -4.53 3.83 -2.38
C SER A 154 -5.18 2.46 -2.43
N VAL A 155 -4.93 1.65 -1.41
CA VAL A 155 -5.57 0.34 -1.23
C VAL A 155 -6.20 0.27 0.15
N ARG A 156 -7.43 -0.24 0.20
CA ARG A 156 -8.11 -0.60 1.43
C ARG A 156 -8.09 -2.11 1.60
N PHE A 157 -7.64 -2.56 2.76
CA PHE A 157 -7.63 -3.95 3.18
C PHE A 157 -8.49 -4.10 4.43
N SER A 158 -9.39 -5.07 4.43
CA SER A 158 -10.27 -5.34 5.57
C SER A 158 -10.19 -6.78 6.03
N MET A 159 -10.30 -6.98 7.34
CA MET A 159 -10.39 -8.30 7.98
C MET A 159 -11.58 -8.29 8.94
N GLY A 160 -12.50 -9.27 8.83
CA GLY A 160 -13.76 -9.29 9.59
C GLY A 160 -14.46 -10.64 9.65
#